data_AF-A0A818J552-F1
#
_entry.id   AF-A0A818J552-F1
#
_cell.length_a   1.000
_cell.length_b   1.000
_cell.length_c   1.000
_cell.angle_alpha   90.00
_cell.angle_beta   90.00
_cell.angle_gamma   90.00
#
_symmetry.space_group_name_H-M   'P 1'
#
loop_
_entity.id
_entity.type
_entity.pdbx_description
1 polymer ?
#
loop_
_entity_poly.entity_id
_entity_poly.type
_entity_poly.pdbx_seq_one_letter_code
_entity_poly.pdbx_strand_id
1 'polypeptide(L)'
;MKIDYATGVSLPNFQSFKIIESLFREELARLPTICSSLVKNIHDYLNIILLKIYHQTFDQEYPRLIQRLKEVIIGKIDAAEERTIERVQEILDMEKRLFTLSHEYMKTIRKMRETNNTNDRESSEPVIIPSSTQSLVKERNVSVNSNKIHYISTMFTPTTNQSVYTQDTNEVHAATDIQISLKAYSEIVQTRIIDIISQICYHQFITLCTLEVHKDMTMAISTSDLIRYMKEPYDRTVQRQNLKRSIKAYEEALKLGQEHL
;
A
#
# COMPACT_ATOMS: atom_id res chain seq x y z
N MET A 1 5.51 -21.21 23.60
CA MET A 1 4.48 -20.86 24.62
C MET A 1 3.76 -22.16 25.00
N LYS A 2 3.74 -22.56 26.28
CA LYS A 2 3.15 -23.86 26.70
C LYS A 2 1.61 -23.78 26.64
N ILE A 3 0.99 -24.73 25.93
CA ILE A 3 -0.48 -24.86 25.76
C ILE A 3 -1.19 -25.01 27.12
N ASP A 4 -0.47 -25.48 28.13
CA ASP A 4 -0.95 -25.74 29.49
C ASP A 4 -1.45 -24.52 30.27
N TYR A 5 -1.10 -23.29 29.88
CA TYR A 5 -1.48 -22.09 30.66
C TYR A 5 -2.91 -21.61 30.42
N ALA A 6 -3.58 -22.10 29.36
CA ALA A 6 -4.92 -21.65 28.96
C ALA A 6 -6.02 -22.72 29.16
N THR A 7 -5.67 -23.90 29.67
CA THR A 7 -6.59 -25.02 29.96
C THR A 7 -7.54 -24.74 31.12
N GLY A 8 -7.29 -23.72 31.94
CA GLY A 8 -8.13 -23.37 33.09
C GLY A 8 -9.49 -22.71 32.76
N VAL A 9 -9.76 -22.37 31.50
CA VAL A 9 -10.99 -21.60 31.12
C VAL A 9 -11.76 -22.24 29.96
N SER A 10 -11.26 -23.33 29.36
CA SER A 10 -11.93 -24.02 28.26
C SER A 10 -12.22 -25.47 28.63
N LEU A 11 -13.37 -25.98 28.18
CA LEU A 11 -13.72 -27.39 28.31
C LEU A 11 -12.57 -28.26 27.75
N PRO A 12 -12.30 -29.46 28.31
CA PRO A 12 -11.17 -30.30 27.91
C PRO A 12 -11.08 -30.64 26.41
N ASN A 13 -12.18 -30.52 25.67
CA ASN A 13 -12.27 -30.75 24.23
C ASN A 13 -12.41 -29.47 23.37
N PHE A 14 -12.37 -28.29 23.98
CA PHE A 14 -12.49 -27.02 23.26
C PHE A 14 -11.19 -26.24 23.35
N GLN A 15 -10.61 -25.94 22.19
CA GLN A 15 -9.41 -25.12 22.09
C GLN A 15 -9.68 -23.75 22.68
N SER A 16 -8.81 -23.30 23.59
CA SER A 16 -8.96 -22.00 24.24
C SER A 16 -8.76 -20.89 23.21
N PHE A 17 -9.82 -20.14 22.92
CA PHE A 17 -9.81 -18.97 22.03
C PHE A 17 -8.71 -17.95 22.41
N LYS A 18 -8.34 -17.90 23.69
CA LYS A 18 -7.25 -17.06 24.21
C LYS A 18 -5.88 -17.37 23.60
N ILE A 19 -5.61 -18.64 23.26
CA ILE A 19 -4.36 -19.04 22.61
C ILE A 19 -4.30 -18.45 21.20
N ILE A 20 -5.38 -18.62 20.43
CA ILE A 20 -5.50 -18.07 19.07
C ILE A 20 -5.36 -16.56 19.10
N GLU A 21 -6.03 -15.89 20.05
CA GLU A 21 -5.92 -14.44 20.24
C GLU A 21 -4.47 -14.01 20.52
N SER A 22 -3.76 -14.69 21.42
CA SER A 22 -2.37 -14.34 21.76
C SER A 22 -1.41 -14.51 20.59
N LEU A 23 -1.53 -15.62 19.84
CA LEU A 23 -0.71 -15.90 18.66
C LEU A 23 -1.01 -14.91 17.54
N PHE A 24 -2.27 -14.58 17.34
CA PHE A 24 -2.67 -13.60 16.34
C PHE A 24 -2.18 -12.18 16.66
N ARG A 25 -2.17 -11.80 17.94
CA ARG A 25 -1.61 -10.50 18.37
C ARG A 25 -0.11 -10.40 18.09
N GLU A 26 0.64 -11.48 18.24
CA GLU A 26 2.06 -11.52 17.90
C GLU A 26 2.28 -11.33 16.39
N GLU A 27 1.44 -11.95 15.57
CA GLU A 27 1.49 -11.79 14.11
C GLU A 27 1.13 -10.37 13.67
N LEU A 28 0.08 -9.78 14.27
CA LEU A 28 -0.33 -8.40 14.01
C LEU A 28 0.71 -7.37 14.46
N ALA A 29 1.61 -7.69 15.40
CA ALA A 29 2.58 -6.73 15.92
C ALA A 29 3.55 -6.20 14.85
N ARG A 30 3.76 -6.95 13.76
CA ARG A 30 4.65 -6.54 12.65
C ARG A 30 3.98 -5.60 11.66
N LEU A 31 2.66 -5.63 11.61
CA LEU A 31 1.87 -4.96 10.60
C LEU A 31 1.91 -3.42 10.68
N PRO A 32 1.89 -2.77 11.87
CA PRO A 32 2.03 -1.32 11.96
C PRO A 32 3.30 -0.79 11.27
N THR A 33 4.42 -1.49 11.41
CA THR A 33 5.69 -1.12 10.77
C THR A 33 5.59 -1.19 9.25
N ILE A 34 4.95 -2.24 8.72
CA ILE A 34 4.74 -2.42 7.28
C ILE A 34 3.83 -1.31 6.73
N CYS A 35 2.71 -1.03 7.40
CA CYS A 35 1.79 0.02 6.98
C CYS A 35 2.44 1.41 7.03
N SER A 36 3.23 1.70 8.08
CA SER A 36 3.98 2.95 8.19
C SER A 36 4.99 3.11 7.06
N SER A 37 5.71 2.03 6.71
CA SER A 37 6.64 2.04 5.57
C SER A 37 5.91 2.27 4.25
N LEU A 38 4.72 1.70 4.06
CA LEU A 38 3.91 1.90 2.85
C LEU A 38 3.48 3.37 2.72
N VAL A 39 2.95 3.95 3.80
CA VAL A 39 2.53 5.36 3.84
C VAL A 39 3.69 6.27 3.48
N LYS A 40 4.86 6.05 4.09
CA LYS A 40 6.08 6.79 3.80
C LYS A 40 6.51 6.67 2.34
N ASN A 41 6.48 5.46 1.77
CA ASN A 41 6.83 5.26 0.36
C ASN A 41 5.90 6.01 -0.59
N ILE A 42 4.59 6.07 -0.28
CA ILE A 42 3.61 6.83 -1.05
C ILE A 42 3.88 8.33 -0.94
N HIS A 43 4.12 8.81 0.29
CA HIS A 43 4.51 10.20 0.55
C HIS A 43 5.73 10.62 -0.25
N ASP A 44 6.82 9.84 -0.18
CA ASP A 44 8.07 10.12 -0.87
C ASP A 44 7.88 10.12 -2.40
N TYR A 45 7.12 9.16 -2.92
CA TYR A 45 6.79 9.07 -4.34
C TYR A 45 6.00 10.30 -4.83
N LEU A 46 4.98 10.71 -4.08
CA LEU A 46 4.16 11.88 -4.41
C LEU A 46 4.98 13.17 -4.37
N ASN A 47 5.85 13.34 -3.37
CA ASN A 47 6.74 14.48 -3.29
C ASN A 47 7.67 14.56 -4.51
N ILE A 48 8.28 13.44 -4.92
CA ILE A 48 9.15 13.39 -6.10
C ILE A 48 8.38 13.79 -7.36
N ILE A 49 7.18 13.24 -7.56
CA ILE A 49 6.36 13.55 -8.74
C ILE A 49 5.90 15.00 -8.74
N LEU A 50 5.42 15.50 -7.62
CA LEU A 50 4.92 16.86 -7.52
C LEU A 50 6.04 17.87 -7.74
N LEU A 51 7.24 17.63 -7.21
CA LEU A 51 8.42 18.44 -7.52
C LEU A 51 8.79 18.39 -9.00
N LYS A 52 8.71 17.21 -9.63
CA LYS A 52 8.98 17.07 -11.06
C LYS A 52 7.98 17.85 -11.92
N ILE A 53 6.68 17.70 -11.65
CA ILE A 53 5.62 18.44 -12.35
C ILE A 53 5.79 19.94 -12.13
N TYR A 54 6.10 20.34 -10.90
CA TYR A 54 6.32 21.73 -10.52
C TYR A 54 7.48 22.35 -11.31
N HIS A 55 8.62 21.67 -11.40
CA HIS A 55 9.77 22.15 -12.18
C HIS A 55 9.50 22.18 -13.70
N GLN A 56 8.59 21.34 -14.21
CA GLN A 56 8.21 21.33 -15.62
C GLN A 56 7.17 22.38 -15.98
N THR A 57 6.29 22.73 -15.04
CA THR A 57 5.13 23.61 -15.29
C THR A 57 5.44 25.06 -15.01
N PHE A 58 6.24 25.34 -13.98
CA PHE A 58 6.57 26.71 -13.59
C PHE A 58 7.93 27.13 -14.17
N ASP A 59 7.88 28.03 -15.14
CA ASP A 59 9.06 28.77 -15.59
C ASP A 59 9.57 29.69 -14.48
N GLN A 60 10.87 30.00 -14.48
CA GLN A 60 11.52 30.84 -13.44
C GLN A 60 11.10 32.33 -13.46
N GLU A 61 9.91 32.66 -13.96
CA GLU A 61 9.44 34.03 -14.15
C GLU A 61 9.14 34.74 -12.83
N TYR A 62 8.57 34.00 -11.86
CA TYR A 62 8.14 34.53 -10.56
C TYR A 62 8.69 33.68 -9.41
N PRO A 63 10.01 33.74 -9.13
CA PRO A 63 10.67 32.82 -8.21
C PRO A 63 10.10 32.86 -6.79
N ARG A 64 9.60 34.02 -6.34
CA ARG A 64 9.00 34.17 -5.01
C ARG A 64 7.62 33.51 -4.91
N LEU A 65 6.79 33.69 -5.92
CA LEU A 65 5.48 33.05 -6.02
C LEU A 65 5.62 31.53 -6.08
N ILE A 66 6.54 31.09 -6.94
CA ILE A 66 6.92 29.70 -7.14
C ILE A 66 7.36 29.10 -5.80
N GLN A 67 8.35 29.67 -5.12
CA GLN A 67 8.82 29.18 -3.83
C GLN A 67 7.68 29.08 -2.80
N ARG A 68 6.83 30.09 -2.69
CA ARG A 68 5.69 30.08 -1.76
C ARG A 68 4.72 28.94 -2.07
N LEU A 69 4.45 28.72 -3.36
CA LEU A 69 3.58 27.65 -3.81
C LEU A 69 4.14 26.26 -3.46
N LYS A 70 5.46 26.08 -3.62
CA LYS A 70 6.13 24.83 -3.23
C LYS A 70 6.00 24.54 -1.75
N GLU A 71 6.17 25.55 -0.90
CA GLU A 71 5.99 25.40 0.55
C GLU A 71 4.56 24.97 0.91
N VAL A 72 3.55 25.56 0.26
CA VAL A 72 2.16 25.19 0.49
C VAL A 72 1.89 23.75 0.05
N ILE A 73 2.38 23.34 -1.12
CA ILE A 73 2.20 21.98 -1.63
C ILE A 73 2.86 20.96 -0.71
N ILE A 74 4.14 21.15 -0.36
CA ILE A 74 4.89 20.24 0.53
C ILE A 74 4.18 20.15 1.89
N GLY A 75 3.83 21.30 2.49
CA GLY A 75 3.15 21.29 3.78
C GLY A 75 1.81 20.57 3.79
N LYS A 76 1.10 20.50 2.65
CA LYS A 76 -0.14 19.71 2.53
C LYS A 76 0.09 18.22 2.40
N ILE A 77 1.15 17.83 1.69
CA ILE A 77 1.53 16.43 1.56
C ILE A 77 2.00 15.88 2.92
N ASP A 78 2.82 16.65 3.64
CA ASP A 78 3.29 16.31 4.99
C ASP A 78 2.11 16.15 5.95
N ALA A 79 1.16 17.09 5.92
CA ALA A 79 -0.05 17.00 6.75
C ALA A 79 -0.96 15.82 6.34
N ALA A 80 -0.96 15.41 5.07
CA ALA A 80 -1.68 14.24 4.61
C ALA A 80 -1.02 12.93 5.09
N GLU A 81 0.31 12.89 5.18
CA GLU A 81 1.04 11.77 5.77
C GLU A 81 0.64 11.56 7.23
N GLU A 82 0.71 12.62 8.04
CA GLU A 82 0.37 12.58 9.47
C GLU A 82 -1.05 12.04 9.69
N ARG A 83 -2.05 12.61 9.02
CA ARG A 83 -3.45 12.14 9.08
C ARG A 83 -3.62 10.69 8.63
N THR A 84 -2.85 10.27 7.63
CA THR A 84 -2.92 8.90 7.12
C THR A 84 -2.37 7.93 8.15
N ILE A 85 -1.23 8.24 8.78
CA ILE A 85 -0.62 7.42 9.83
C ILE A 85 -1.59 7.27 11.01
N GLU A 86 -2.19 8.36 11.48
CA GLU A 86 -3.20 8.33 12.54
C GLU A 86 -4.37 7.40 12.18
N ARG A 87 -4.92 7.56 10.97
CA ARG A 87 -6.07 6.77 10.53
C ARG A 87 -5.75 5.28 10.36
N VAL A 88 -4.56 4.96 9.86
CA VAL A 88 -4.04 3.60 9.75
C VAL A 88 -3.93 2.98 11.15
N GLN A 89 -3.40 3.73 12.12
CA GLN A 89 -3.24 3.26 13.49
C GLN A 89 -4.60 2.93 14.14
N GLU A 90 -5.61 3.79 13.96
CA GLU A 90 -6.97 3.54 14.44
C GLU A 90 -7.55 2.23 13.87
N ILE A 91 -7.32 1.93 12.60
CA ILE A 91 -7.82 0.72 11.95
C ILE A 91 -7.11 -0.52 12.45
N LEU A 92 -5.80 -0.44 12.63
CA LEU A 92 -5.04 -1.52 13.25
C LEU A 92 -5.52 -1.78 14.68
N ASP A 93 -5.85 -0.73 15.43
CA ASP A 93 -6.41 -0.84 16.78
C ASP A 93 -7.83 -1.41 16.80
N MET A 94 -8.64 -1.14 15.77
CA MET A 94 -9.93 -1.80 15.59
C MET A 94 -9.77 -3.29 15.28
N GLU A 95 -8.80 -3.69 14.44
CA GLU A 95 -8.59 -5.09 14.08
C GLU A 95 -7.99 -5.93 15.22
N LYS A 96 -7.28 -5.29 16.17
CA LYS A 96 -6.87 -5.95 17.43
C LYS A 96 -8.06 -6.44 18.28
N ARG A 97 -9.26 -5.93 18.03
CA ARG A 97 -10.51 -6.43 18.62
C ARG A 97 -11.02 -7.54 17.70
N LEU A 98 -10.53 -8.77 17.92
CA LEU A 98 -10.87 -9.95 17.11
C LEU A 98 -12.39 -10.11 16.96
N PHE A 99 -12.87 -10.15 15.71
CA PHE A 99 -14.25 -10.51 15.38
C PHE A 99 -14.27 -11.86 14.67
N THR A 100 -14.49 -12.93 15.43
CA THR A 100 -14.67 -14.30 14.90
C THR A 100 -15.97 -14.52 14.14
N LEU A 101 -16.83 -13.50 14.02
CA LEU A 101 -18.14 -13.59 13.38
C LEU A 101 -18.12 -13.30 11.87
N SER A 102 -16.93 -13.23 11.25
CA SER A 102 -16.83 -13.11 9.78
C SER A 102 -17.40 -14.37 9.10
N HIS A 103 -18.40 -14.19 8.23
CA HIS A 103 -18.95 -15.30 7.43
C HIS A 103 -17.87 -15.97 6.55
N GLU A 104 -16.86 -15.20 6.12
CA GLU A 104 -15.77 -15.69 5.29
C GLU A 104 -14.84 -16.65 6.04
N TYR A 105 -14.68 -16.47 7.35
CA TYR A 105 -13.84 -17.33 8.19
C TYR A 105 -14.27 -18.80 8.14
N MET A 106 -15.57 -19.07 8.31
CA MET A 106 -16.11 -20.44 8.27
C MET A 106 -15.97 -21.08 6.89
N LYS A 107 -16.00 -20.27 5.82
CA LYS A 107 -15.82 -20.74 4.44
C LYS A 107 -14.35 -21.08 4.15
N THR A 108 -13.42 -20.25 4.62
CA THR A 108 -11.97 -20.46 4.45
C THR A 108 -11.47 -21.66 5.25
N ILE A 109 -11.94 -21.85 6.49
CA ILE A 109 -11.63 -23.06 7.27
C ILE A 109 -12.09 -24.33 6.55
N ARG A 110 -13.31 -24.34 6.03
CA ARG A 110 -13.85 -25.49 5.30
C ARG A 110 -12.97 -25.84 4.09
N LYS A 111 -12.58 -24.83 3.32
CA LYS A 111 -11.69 -24.99 2.16
C LYS A 111 -10.28 -25.49 2.54
N MET A 112 -9.68 -24.96 3.61
CA MET A 112 -8.35 -25.40 4.06
C MET A 112 -8.37 -26.83 4.61
N ARG A 113 -9.43 -27.23 5.32
CA ARG A 113 -9.63 -28.61 5.78
C ARG A 113 -9.82 -29.58 4.60
N GLU A 114 -10.59 -29.19 3.59
CA GLU A 114 -10.77 -29.98 2.37
C GLU A 114 -9.44 -30.19 1.63
N THR A 115 -8.60 -29.15 1.53
CA THR A 115 -7.31 -29.20 0.82
C THR A 115 -6.30 -30.11 1.52
N ASN A 116 -6.23 -30.05 2.86
CA ASN A 116 -5.34 -30.93 3.64
C ASN A 116 -5.78 -32.40 3.56
N ASN A 117 -7.10 -32.67 3.63
CA ASN A 117 -7.63 -34.03 3.53
C ASN A 117 -7.42 -34.68 2.15
N THR A 118 -7.32 -33.91 1.07
CA THR A 118 -6.97 -34.42 -0.27
C THR A 118 -5.50 -34.82 -0.38
N ASN A 119 -4.58 -34.09 0.26
CA ASN A 119 -3.15 -34.43 0.24
C ASN A 119 -2.83 -35.69 1.05
N ASP A 120 -3.60 -35.97 2.10
CA ASP A 120 -3.47 -37.19 2.91
C ASP A 120 -4.06 -38.43 2.21
N ARG A 121 -4.94 -38.25 1.21
CA ARG A 121 -5.51 -39.34 0.41
C ARG A 121 -4.62 -39.79 -0.76
N GLU A 122 -3.73 -38.93 -1.25
CA GLU A 122 -2.78 -39.31 -2.32
C GLU A 122 -1.51 -40.02 -1.77
N SER A 123 -1.35 -40.10 -0.45
CA SER A 123 -0.20 -40.76 0.20
C SER A 123 -0.50 -42.17 0.74
N SER A 124 -1.67 -42.73 0.42
CA SER A 124 -2.09 -44.08 0.81
C SER A 124 -2.55 -44.95 -0.38
N GLU A 125 -1.77 -44.98 -1.46
CA GLU A 125 -1.82 -46.06 -2.46
C GLU A 125 -0.52 -46.88 -2.43
N PRO A 126 -0.60 -48.23 -2.38
CA PRO A 126 0.58 -49.08 -2.44
C PRO A 126 1.19 -49.02 -3.85
N VAL A 127 2.48 -48.68 -3.89
CA VAL A 127 3.32 -48.70 -5.09
C VAL A 127 3.25 -50.07 -5.78
N ILE A 128 2.60 -50.12 -6.94
CA ILE A 128 2.83 -51.13 -7.96
C ILE A 128 3.13 -50.39 -9.27
N ILE A 129 4.42 -50.34 -9.62
CA ILE A 129 4.94 -49.98 -10.95
C ILE A 129 4.96 -51.29 -11.75
N PRO A 130 4.46 -51.38 -13.02
CA PRO A 130 5.23 -50.82 -14.13
C PRO A 130 4.51 -50.31 -15.40
N SER A 131 5.13 -49.25 -15.95
CA SER A 131 5.52 -49.02 -17.36
C SER A 131 4.52 -48.59 -18.46
N SER A 132 4.90 -47.47 -19.11
CA SER A 132 4.66 -47.04 -20.52
C SER A 132 3.19 -46.85 -20.97
N THR A 133 2.77 -45.71 -21.54
CA THR A 133 3.14 -45.24 -22.90
C THR A 133 2.62 -43.80 -23.12
N GLN A 134 3.29 -43.09 -24.02
CA GLN A 134 3.13 -41.70 -24.49
C GLN A 134 1.72 -41.32 -25.02
N SER A 135 1.31 -40.04 -24.91
CA SER A 135 1.20 -39.11 -26.07
C SER A 135 0.44 -37.78 -25.81
N LEU A 136 1.09 -36.71 -26.30
CA LEU A 136 0.61 -35.50 -27.02
C LEU A 136 -0.38 -34.47 -26.41
N VAL A 137 0.21 -33.35 -25.96
CA VAL A 137 0.09 -31.96 -26.49
C VAL A 137 -1.30 -31.43 -26.91
N LYS A 138 -1.77 -30.37 -26.22
CA LYS A 138 -1.98 -29.05 -26.85
C LYS A 138 -2.04 -27.89 -25.84
N GLU A 139 -1.08 -26.98 -26.00
CA GLU A 139 -0.96 -25.70 -25.32
C GLU A 139 -2.08 -24.71 -25.72
N ARG A 140 -2.40 -23.78 -24.82
CA ARG A 140 -2.45 -22.35 -25.15
C ARG A 140 -2.23 -21.48 -23.91
N ASN A 141 -1.10 -20.76 -23.96
CA ASN A 141 -0.65 -19.73 -23.04
C ASN A 141 -1.58 -18.52 -23.00
N VAL A 142 -1.81 -17.95 -21.81
CA VAL A 142 -1.76 -16.49 -21.60
C VAL A 142 -1.08 -16.23 -20.26
N SER A 143 0.14 -15.70 -20.34
CA SER A 143 0.93 -15.20 -19.22
C SER A 143 0.41 -13.83 -18.79
N VAL A 144 0.03 -13.69 -17.52
CA VAL A 144 0.04 -12.40 -16.83
C VAL A 144 1.00 -12.54 -15.66
N ASN A 145 2.22 -12.13 -15.93
CA ASN A 145 3.31 -12.05 -14.98
C ASN A 145 2.98 -10.96 -13.94
N SER A 146 2.45 -11.38 -12.80
CA SER A 146 2.38 -10.56 -11.59
C SER A 146 3.41 -11.11 -10.63
N ASN A 147 4.51 -10.37 -10.48
CA ASN A 147 5.54 -10.60 -9.48
C ASN A 147 4.89 -10.68 -8.10
N LYS A 148 4.65 -11.91 -7.63
CA LYS A 148 4.16 -12.18 -6.29
C LYS A 148 5.23 -11.77 -5.30
N ILE A 149 4.87 -10.75 -4.53
CA ILE A 149 5.52 -10.31 -3.31
C ILE A 149 5.73 -11.54 -2.43
N HIS A 150 6.96 -12.06 -2.45
CA HIS A 150 7.40 -13.19 -1.66
C HIS A 150 8.02 -12.63 -0.38
N TYR A 151 7.18 -12.16 0.54
CA TYR A 151 7.63 -11.86 1.89
C TYR A 151 6.63 -12.48 2.87
N ILE A 152 7.19 -13.32 3.76
CA ILE A 152 6.58 -13.89 4.97
C ILE A 152 5.68 -15.13 4.76
N SER A 153 6.13 -16.12 3.96
CA SER A 153 5.50 -17.46 3.90
C SER A 153 6.41 -18.60 4.41
N THR A 154 7.57 -18.30 4.98
CA THR A 154 8.62 -19.30 5.25
C THR A 154 8.72 -19.77 6.70
N MET A 155 7.80 -19.42 7.60
CA MET A 155 7.84 -19.87 9.01
C MET A 155 6.91 -21.06 9.33
N PHE A 156 6.12 -21.54 8.37
CA PHE A 156 5.22 -22.70 8.54
C PHE A 156 5.36 -23.72 7.40
N THR A 157 6.59 -24.01 6.98
CA THR A 157 6.84 -25.27 6.27
C THR A 157 7.00 -26.37 7.32
N PRO A 158 6.26 -27.49 7.23
CA PRO A 158 6.52 -28.62 8.11
C PRO A 158 7.93 -29.11 7.80
N THR A 159 8.82 -29.04 8.79
CA THR A 159 10.15 -29.63 8.68
C THR A 159 9.94 -31.13 8.62
N THR A 160 9.84 -31.68 7.41
CA THR A 160 9.84 -33.11 7.14
C THR A 160 11.19 -33.67 7.53
N ASN A 161 11.34 -34.05 8.80
CA ASN A 161 12.35 -34.96 9.31
C ASN A 161 12.00 -35.32 10.76
N GLN A 162 11.15 -36.32 10.95
CA GLN A 162 11.34 -37.36 11.97
C GLN A 162 10.20 -38.38 11.89
N SER A 163 10.53 -39.53 11.29
CA SER A 163 9.87 -40.80 11.52
C SER A 163 10.18 -41.26 12.95
N VAL A 164 9.28 -41.05 13.91
CA VAL A 164 9.28 -41.78 15.19
C VAL A 164 7.82 -41.98 15.60
N TYR A 165 7.45 -43.25 15.79
CA TYR A 165 6.16 -43.68 16.34
C TYR A 165 5.80 -42.89 17.60
N THR A 166 4.73 -42.10 17.55
CA THR A 166 4.03 -41.62 18.75
C THR A 166 2.53 -41.61 18.46
N GLN A 167 1.76 -42.14 19.40
CA GLN A 167 0.29 -42.11 19.42
C GLN A 167 -0.26 -40.81 18.83
N ASP A 168 -1.25 -40.92 17.93
CA ASP A 168 -2.14 -39.83 17.53
C ASP A 168 -2.86 -39.32 18.79
N THR A 169 -2.21 -38.40 19.50
CA THR A 169 -2.80 -37.75 20.65
C THR A 169 -3.75 -36.68 20.13
N ASN A 170 -4.93 -36.57 20.76
CA ASN A 170 -5.90 -35.52 20.48
C ASN A 170 -5.27 -34.10 20.48
N GLU A 171 -4.13 -33.95 21.16
CA GLU A 171 -3.32 -32.73 21.21
C GLU A 171 -2.68 -32.36 19.85
N VAL A 172 -2.19 -33.33 19.07
CA VAL A 172 -1.60 -33.07 17.74
C VAL A 172 -2.68 -32.61 16.76
N HIS A 173 -3.83 -33.27 16.75
CA HIS A 173 -4.98 -32.83 15.96
C HIS A 173 -5.48 -31.45 16.40
N ALA A 174 -5.52 -31.18 17.71
CA ALA A 174 -5.90 -29.87 18.21
C ALA A 174 -4.90 -28.78 17.81
N ALA A 175 -3.59 -29.05 17.87
CA ALA A 175 -2.57 -28.10 17.42
C ALA A 175 -2.70 -27.79 15.92
N THR A 176 -2.95 -28.79 15.08
CA THR A 176 -3.18 -28.62 13.64
C THR A 176 -4.44 -27.79 13.36
N ASP A 177 -5.52 -28.04 14.08
CA ASP A 177 -6.76 -27.26 13.97
C ASP A 177 -6.58 -25.79 14.37
N ILE A 178 -5.79 -25.52 15.43
CA ILE A 178 -5.40 -24.16 15.83
C ILE A 178 -4.60 -23.49 14.72
N GLN A 179 -3.63 -24.19 14.13
CA GLN A 179 -2.79 -23.66 13.05
C GLN A 179 -3.61 -23.33 11.81
N ILE A 180 -4.51 -24.23 11.38
CA ILE A 180 -5.41 -24.00 10.24
C ILE A 180 -6.31 -22.79 10.50
N SER A 181 -6.89 -22.71 11.70
CA SER A 181 -7.79 -21.62 12.10
C SER A 181 -7.07 -20.28 12.13
N LEU A 182 -5.87 -20.23 12.73
CA LEU A 182 -5.04 -19.04 12.80
C LEU A 182 -4.62 -18.57 11.40
N LYS A 183 -4.17 -19.50 10.55
CA LYS A 183 -3.78 -19.20 9.17
C LYS A 183 -4.95 -18.66 8.34
N ALA A 184 -6.11 -19.32 8.41
CA ALA A 184 -7.31 -18.88 7.72
C ALA A 184 -7.75 -17.48 8.16
N TYR A 185 -7.69 -17.20 9.47
CA TYR A 185 -8.01 -15.87 9.99
C TYR A 185 -6.98 -14.82 9.55
N SER A 186 -5.69 -15.13 9.64
CA SER A 186 -4.61 -14.22 9.23
C SER A 186 -4.72 -13.84 7.75
N GLU A 187 -4.96 -14.79 6.84
CA GLU A 187 -5.12 -14.50 5.40
C GLU A 187 -6.30 -13.54 5.11
N ILE A 188 -7.43 -13.73 5.79
CA ILE A 188 -8.60 -12.86 5.65
C ILE A 188 -8.28 -11.45 6.16
N VAL A 189 -7.65 -11.36 7.34
CA VAL A 189 -7.31 -10.06 7.93
C VAL A 189 -6.27 -9.34 7.08
N GLN A 190 -5.24 -10.03 6.60
CA GLN A 190 -4.22 -9.46 5.71
C GLN A 190 -4.85 -8.87 4.45
N THR A 191 -5.72 -9.63 3.78
CA THR A 191 -6.39 -9.16 2.56
C THR A 191 -7.24 -7.92 2.83
N ARG A 192 -8.06 -7.97 3.89
CA ARG A 192 -8.91 -6.84 4.29
C ARG A 192 -8.09 -5.60 4.63
N ILE A 193 -7.01 -5.75 5.37
CA ILE A 193 -6.14 -4.63 5.75
C ILE A 193 -5.48 -4.05 4.50
N ILE A 194 -4.96 -4.88 3.60
CA ILE A 194 -4.36 -4.39 2.34
C ILE A 194 -5.38 -3.53 1.58
N ASP A 195 -6.62 -3.99 1.44
CA ASP A 195 -7.66 -3.25 0.73
C ASP A 195 -8.01 -1.94 1.45
N ILE A 196 -8.25 -1.99 2.76
CA ILE A 196 -8.64 -0.81 3.56
C ILE A 196 -7.52 0.23 3.58
N ILE A 197 -6.28 -0.18 3.86
CA ILE A 197 -5.14 0.73 3.94
C ILE A 197 -4.88 1.34 2.56
N SER A 198 -4.97 0.57 1.48
CA SER A 198 -4.81 1.11 0.12
C SER A 198 -5.87 2.15 -0.21
N GLN A 199 -7.13 1.90 0.15
CA GLN A 199 -8.23 2.86 -0.04
C GLN A 199 -8.02 4.15 0.75
N ILE A 200 -7.51 4.05 1.98
CA ILE A 200 -7.26 5.22 2.83
C ILE A 200 -6.10 6.03 2.32
N CYS A 201 -4.99 5.38 1.96
CA CYS A 201 -3.87 6.07 1.33
C CYS A 201 -4.34 6.81 0.07
N TYR A 202 -5.13 6.16 -0.78
CA TYR A 202 -5.69 6.81 -1.97
C TYR A 202 -6.57 8.01 -1.61
N HIS A 203 -7.51 7.84 -0.68
CA HIS A 203 -8.43 8.92 -0.31
C HIS A 203 -7.69 10.12 0.32
N GLN A 204 -6.76 9.87 1.25
CA GLN A 204 -6.03 10.92 1.94
C GLN A 204 -5.04 11.64 1.03
N PHE A 205 -4.17 10.89 0.36
CA PHE A 205 -3.11 11.49 -0.46
C PHE A 205 -3.57 11.99 -1.81
N ILE A 206 -4.57 11.37 -2.44
CA ILE A 206 -5.02 11.77 -3.77
C ILE A 206 -6.24 12.68 -3.65
N THR A 207 -7.34 12.20 -3.08
CA THR A 207 -8.60 12.96 -3.09
C THR A 207 -8.53 14.19 -2.19
N LEU A 208 -8.20 14.01 -0.92
CA LEU A 208 -8.20 15.11 0.05
C LEU A 208 -7.04 16.07 -0.15
N CYS A 209 -5.82 15.56 -0.35
CA CYS A 209 -4.66 16.42 -0.62
C CYS A 209 -4.88 17.28 -1.88
N THR A 210 -5.40 16.72 -2.98
CA THR A 210 -5.69 17.52 -4.19
C THR A 210 -6.70 18.63 -3.90
N LEU A 211 -7.76 18.33 -3.15
CA LEU A 211 -8.78 19.31 -2.78
C LEU A 211 -8.21 20.43 -1.89
N GLU A 212 -7.42 20.05 -0.87
CA GLU A 212 -6.78 20.98 0.05
C GLU A 212 -5.72 21.84 -0.64
N VAL A 213 -4.89 21.25 -1.49
CA VAL A 213 -3.91 21.97 -2.30
C VAL A 213 -4.62 22.96 -3.20
N HIS A 214 -5.67 22.57 -3.93
CA HIS A 214 -6.41 23.49 -4.78
C HIS A 214 -7.03 24.66 -4.00
N LYS A 215 -7.67 24.36 -2.87
CA LYS A 215 -8.26 25.36 -1.98
C LYS A 215 -7.20 26.32 -1.46
N ASP A 216 -6.10 25.79 -0.92
CA ASP A 216 -5.08 26.61 -0.28
C ASP A 216 -4.19 27.32 -1.29
N MET A 217 -3.97 26.81 -2.49
CA MET A 217 -3.33 27.57 -3.56
C MET A 217 -4.14 28.82 -3.90
N THR A 218 -5.47 28.71 -3.89
CA THR A 218 -6.38 29.84 -4.17
C THR A 218 -6.42 30.82 -3.00
N MET A 219 -6.34 30.34 -1.75
CA MET A 219 -6.44 31.18 -0.54
C MET A 219 -5.10 31.70 -0.01
N ALA A 220 -3.98 31.00 -0.26
CA ALA A 220 -2.66 31.32 0.30
C ALA A 220 -2.04 32.57 -0.33
N ILE A 221 -2.55 33.02 -1.47
CA ILE A 221 -2.08 34.22 -2.14
C ILE A 221 -3.20 35.26 -2.07
N SER A 222 -3.16 36.06 -1.00
CA SER A 222 -4.04 37.23 -0.90
C SER A 222 -3.80 38.16 -2.09
N THR A 223 -4.83 38.85 -2.57
CA THR A 223 -4.70 39.78 -3.71
C THR A 223 -3.67 40.88 -3.42
N SER A 224 -3.53 41.29 -2.16
CA SER A 224 -2.51 42.22 -1.69
C SER A 224 -1.09 41.66 -1.79
N ASP A 225 -0.90 40.37 -1.47
CA ASP A 225 0.42 39.74 -1.50
C ASP A 225 0.81 39.28 -2.90
N LEU A 226 -0.17 39.06 -3.80
CA LEU A 226 0.07 38.66 -5.17
C LEU A 226 1.01 39.65 -5.89
N ILE A 227 0.82 40.95 -5.69
CA ILE A 227 1.69 42.00 -6.27
C ILE A 227 3.13 41.84 -5.78
N ARG A 228 3.32 41.46 -4.51
CA ARG A 228 4.64 41.25 -3.91
C ARG A 228 5.31 39.98 -4.45
N TYR A 229 4.54 38.91 -4.66
CA TYR A 229 5.02 37.62 -5.16
C TYR A 229 5.24 37.59 -6.67
N MET A 230 4.46 38.37 -7.44
CA MET A 230 4.58 38.54 -8.89
C MET A 230 5.58 39.63 -9.29
N LYS A 231 6.39 40.15 -8.36
CA LYS A 231 7.44 41.11 -8.72
C LYS A 231 8.48 40.43 -9.59
N GLU A 232 8.53 40.83 -10.86
CA GLU A 232 9.47 40.31 -11.84
C GLU A 232 10.93 40.55 -11.41
N PRO A 233 11.84 39.61 -11.74
CA PRO A 233 13.26 39.83 -11.57
C PRO A 233 13.75 40.99 -12.46
N TYR A 234 14.78 41.70 -11.96
CA TYR A 234 15.33 42.87 -12.63
C TYR A 234 15.80 42.57 -14.05
N ASP A 235 16.51 41.45 -14.25
CA ASP A 235 17.08 41.07 -15.54
C ASP A 235 16.01 40.89 -16.62
N ARG A 236 14.87 40.26 -16.28
CA ARG A 236 13.74 40.12 -17.21
C ARG A 236 13.06 41.45 -17.49
N THR A 237 12.98 42.34 -16.50
CA THR A 237 12.43 43.69 -16.71
C THR A 237 13.25 44.43 -17.76
N VAL A 238 14.58 44.37 -17.66
CA VAL A 238 15.52 44.96 -18.63
C VAL A 238 15.38 44.30 -20.00
N GLN A 239 15.37 42.96 -20.06
CA GLN A 239 15.23 42.23 -21.32
C GLN A 239 13.91 42.57 -22.04
N ARG A 240 12.80 42.64 -21.31
CA ARG A 240 11.49 43.04 -21.86
C ARG A 240 11.53 44.47 -22.38
N GLN A 241 12.16 45.40 -21.65
CA GLN A 241 12.30 46.78 -22.13
C GLN A 241 13.14 46.86 -23.41
N ASN A 242 14.22 46.09 -23.50
CA ASN A 242 15.05 46.03 -24.70
C ASN A 242 14.27 45.47 -25.90
N LEU A 243 13.55 44.36 -25.71
CA LEU A 243 12.70 43.78 -26.74
C LEU A 243 11.60 44.76 -27.20
N LYS A 244 10.95 45.46 -26.27
CA LYS A 244 9.95 46.49 -26.61
C LYS A 244 10.56 47.61 -27.46
N ARG A 245 11.77 48.06 -27.14
CA ARG A 245 12.48 49.09 -27.93
C ARG A 245 12.81 48.56 -29.33
N SER A 246 13.31 47.33 -29.43
CA SER A 246 13.62 46.70 -30.72
C SER A 246 12.38 46.54 -31.59
N ILE A 247 11.27 46.02 -31.04
CA ILE A 247 10.00 45.87 -31.76
C ILE A 247 9.52 47.23 -32.28
N LYS A 248 9.52 48.26 -31.42
CA LYS A 248 9.10 49.61 -31.82
C LYS A 248 9.95 50.17 -32.96
N ALA A 249 11.27 49.97 -32.92
CA ALA A 249 12.17 50.40 -33.99
C ALA A 249 11.88 49.67 -35.31
N TYR A 250 11.59 48.37 -35.27
CA TYR A 250 11.19 47.61 -36.46
C TYR A 250 9.83 48.06 -37.02
N GLU A 251 8.86 48.37 -36.17
CA GLU A 251 7.56 48.90 -36.59
C GLU A 251 7.69 50.27 -37.26
N GLU A 252 8.52 51.17 -36.73
CA GLU A 252 8.80 52.48 -37.33
C GLU A 252 9.52 52.33 -38.68
N ALA A 253 10.51 51.45 -38.77
CA ALA A 253 11.20 51.16 -40.04
C ALA A 253 10.26 50.56 -41.10
N LEU A 254 9.34 49.68 -40.69
CA LEU A 254 8.36 49.08 -41.59
C LEU A 254 7.36 50.12 -42.12
N LYS A 255 6.90 51.05 -41.28
CA LYS A 255 6.05 52.17 -41.72
C LYS A 255 6.76 53.06 -42.74
N LEU A 256 8.01 53.43 -42.48
CA LEU A 256 8.80 54.22 -43.43
C LEU A 256 9.01 53.50 -44.77
N GLY A 257 9.25 52.19 -44.73
CA GLY A 257 9.36 51.39 -45.95
C GLY A 257 8.06 51.32 -46.76
N GLN A 258 6.89 51.33 -46.11
CA GLN A 258 5.59 51.35 -46.78
C GLN A 258 5.22 52.71 -47.36
N GLU A 259 5.71 53.82 -46.80
CA GLU A 259 5.48 55.17 -47.33
C GLU A 259 6.33 55.49 -48.57
N HIS A 260 7.38 54.69 -48.86
CA HIS A 260 8.29 54.90 -49.98
C HIS A 260 8.04 53.95 -51.17
N LEU A 261 6.99 53.12 -51.09
CA LEU A 261 6.51 52.19 -52.13
C LEU A 261 5.21 52.72 -52.74
#